data_AF-A0A2S0UI85-F1
#
_entry.id   AF-A0A2S0UI85-F1
#
_cell.length_a   1.000
_cell.length_b   1.000
_cell.length_c   1.000
_cell.angle_alpha   90.00
_cell.angle_beta   90.00
_cell.angle_gamma   90.00
#
_symmetry.space_group_name_H-M   'P 1'
#
loop_
_entity.id
_entity.type
_entity.pdbx_description
1 polymer ?
#
loop_
_entity_poly.entity_id
_entity_poly.type
_entity_poly.pdbx_seq_one_letter_code
_entity_poly.pdbx_strand_id
1 'polypeptide(L)'
;MRGPDLFAHNKAIADVRCLFELRFLQGVVTPDVPLFDPFDQAFGVNDVIVDMAMVWFGEVWAAFGGMGRRLPVTMAGEDGFGLTPPLSPGD
;
A
#
# COMPACT_ATOMS: atom_id res chain seq x y z
N MET A 1 -8.09 -3.14 -23.76
CA MET A 1 -8.82 -3.52 -22.54
C MET A 1 -9.75 -2.38 -22.18
N ARG A 2 -11.07 -2.59 -22.05
CA ARG A 2 -11.97 -1.55 -21.52
C ARG A 2 -11.93 -1.64 -20.01
N GLY A 3 -11.01 -0.89 -19.41
CA GLY A 3 -11.01 -0.68 -17.97
C GLY A 3 -12.28 0.06 -17.54
N PRO A 4 -12.64 -0.01 -16.26
CA PRO A 4 -13.73 0.80 -15.72
C PRO A 4 -13.53 2.27 -16.07
N ASP A 5 -14.63 2.96 -16.38
CA ASP A 5 -14.59 4.38 -16.71
C ASP A 5 -14.09 5.18 -15.50
N LEU A 6 -12.84 5.65 -15.61
CA LEU A 6 -12.16 6.47 -14.62
C LEU A 6 -12.95 7.74 -14.31
N PHE A 7 -13.67 8.28 -15.28
CA PHE A 7 -14.53 9.43 -15.07
C PHE A 7 -15.70 9.10 -14.15
N ALA A 8 -16.37 7.96 -14.36
CA ALA A 8 -17.48 7.52 -13.52
C ALA A 8 -17.05 7.27 -12.07
N HIS A 9 -15.88 6.65 -11.86
CA HIS A 9 -15.35 6.40 -10.51
C HIS A 9 -14.93 7.70 -9.81
N ASN A 10 -14.20 8.57 -10.51
CA ASN A 10 -13.78 9.85 -9.96
C ASN A 10 -14.98 10.76 -9.61
N LYS A 11 -16.06 10.67 -10.39
CA LYS A 11 -17.31 11.41 -10.10
C LYS A 11 -18.00 10.89 -8.84
N ALA A 12 -18.03 9.57 -8.63
CA ALA A 12 -18.71 8.98 -7.47
C ALA A 12 -18.09 9.38 -6.12
N ILE A 13 -16.79 9.69 -6.11
CA ILE A 13 -16.06 10.12 -4.90
C ILE A 13 -15.81 11.63 -4.86
N ALA A 14 -16.28 12.41 -5.83
CA ALA A 14 -15.89 13.81 -6.01
C ALA A 14 -16.12 14.66 -4.75
N ASP A 15 -17.25 14.47 -4.07
CA ASP A 15 -17.65 15.26 -2.88
C ASP A 15 -16.84 14.92 -1.62
N VAL A 16 -16.27 13.71 -1.56
CA VAL A 16 -15.48 13.20 -0.42
C VAL A 16 -13.99 13.07 -0.76
N ARG A 17 -13.59 13.41 -1.99
CA ARG A 17 -12.23 13.24 -2.51
C ARG A 17 -11.21 14.03 -1.70
N CYS A 18 -11.60 15.17 -1.13
CA CYS A 18 -10.75 15.97 -0.24
C CYS A 18 -10.31 15.22 1.04
N LEU A 19 -11.00 14.14 1.42
CA LEU A 19 -10.59 13.29 2.54
C LEU A 19 -9.39 12.40 2.20
N PHE A 20 -9.12 12.16 0.91
CA PHE A 20 -8.09 11.24 0.43
C PHE A 20 -7.06 11.92 -0.48
N GLU A 21 -7.29 13.17 -0.88
CA GLU A 21 -6.40 13.93 -1.75
C GLU A 21 -5.49 14.83 -0.93
N LEU A 22 -4.27 14.34 -0.67
CA LEU A 22 -3.18 15.15 -0.12
C LEU A 22 -2.54 15.95 -1.24
N ARG A 23 -2.53 17.28 -1.12
CA ARG A 23 -1.88 18.18 -2.08
C ARG A 23 -0.62 18.77 -1.49
N PHE A 24 0.51 18.58 -2.15
CA PHE A 24 1.78 19.25 -1.83
C PHE A 24 1.88 20.52 -2.68
N LEU A 25 1.57 21.67 -2.08
CA LEU A 25 1.65 22.96 -2.74
C LEU A 25 2.69 23.81 -2.01
N GLN A 26 3.77 24.17 -2.72
CA GLN A 26 4.83 25.04 -2.17
C GLN A 26 5.42 24.55 -0.84
N GLY A 27 5.53 23.22 -0.67
CA GLY A 27 6.06 22.59 0.55
C GLY A 27 5.05 22.44 1.69
N VAL A 28 3.79 22.86 1.50
CA VAL A 28 2.71 22.68 2.47
C VAL A 28 1.77 21.58 1.99
N VAL A 29 1.38 20.68 2.90
CA VAL A 29 0.36 19.66 2.63
C VAL A 29 -1.01 20.19 3.01
N THR A 30 -2.00 19.97 2.15
CA THR A 30 -3.40 20.28 2.43
C THR A 30 -4.26 19.04 2.16
N PRO A 31 -5.14 18.64 3.12
CA PRO A 31 -5.33 19.22 4.45
C PRO A 31 -4.10 19.09 5.35
N ASP A 32 -4.01 19.92 6.40
CA ASP A 32 -2.93 19.82 7.40
C ASP A 32 -3.06 18.48 8.10
N VAL A 33 -2.17 17.56 7.75
CA VAL A 33 -2.10 16.22 8.30
C VAL A 33 -0.73 16.02 8.90
N PRO A 34 -0.61 15.23 9.98
CA PRO A 34 0.70 14.83 10.48
C PRO A 34 1.48 14.16 9.35
N LEU A 35 2.55 14.81 8.91
CA LEU A 35 3.50 14.22 7.98
C LEU A 35 4.57 13.51 8.79
N PHE A 36 4.81 12.25 8.47
CA PHE A 36 6.04 11.60 8.87
C PHE A 36 7.17 12.24 8.06
N ASP A 37 8.22 12.75 8.71
CA ASP A 37 9.44 13.14 8.02
C ASP A 37 10.08 11.87 7.47
N PRO A 38 10.03 11.59 6.16
CA PRO A 38 10.54 10.32 5.63
C PRO A 38 12.07 10.25 5.69
N PHE A 39 12.76 11.35 6.01
CA PHE A 39 14.21 11.47 6.04
C PHE A 39 14.79 11.53 7.46
N ASP A 40 13.97 11.75 8.50
CA ASP A 40 14.38 11.78 9.92
C ASP A 40 13.53 10.83 10.78
N GLN A 41 13.50 9.55 10.42
CA GLN A 41 12.92 8.50 11.26
C GLN A 41 14.03 7.66 11.91
N ALA A 42 13.83 7.31 13.18
CA ALA A 42 14.72 6.41 13.93
C ALA A 42 14.65 4.93 13.45
N PHE A 43 13.89 4.66 12.40
CA PHE A 43 13.68 3.35 11.79
C PHE A 43 13.68 3.48 10.27
N GLY A 44 14.04 2.41 9.56
CA GLY A 44 13.96 2.37 8.10
C GLY A 44 12.50 2.45 7.67
N VAL A 45 12.03 3.62 7.24
CA VAL A 45 10.65 3.83 6.79
C VAL A 45 10.27 2.86 5.69
N ASN A 46 11.19 2.65 4.75
CA ASN A 46 11.00 1.71 3.66
C ASN A 46 10.90 0.26 4.18
N ASP A 47 11.64 -0.11 5.24
CA ASP A 47 11.51 -1.43 5.86
C ASP A 47 10.10 -1.63 6.43
N VAL A 48 9.62 -0.63 7.17
CA VAL A 48 8.27 -0.67 7.77
C VAL A 48 7.19 -0.73 6.68
N ILE A 49 7.32 0.05 5.61
CA ILE A 49 6.36 0.02 4.49
C ILE A 49 6.33 -1.37 3.86
N VAL A 50 7.49 -1.96 3.57
CA VAL A 50 7.59 -3.29 2.96
C VAL A 50 7.00 -4.35 3.90
N ASP A 51 7.37 -4.34 5.18
CA ASP A 51 6.87 -5.31 6.16
C ASP A 51 5.34 -5.20 6.33
N MET A 52 4.80 -3.98 6.45
CA MET A 52 3.35 -3.77 6.57
C MET A 52 2.60 -4.20 5.31
N ALA A 53 3.15 -3.93 4.13
CA ALA A 53 2.55 -4.36 2.87
C ALA A 53 2.51 -5.89 2.74
N MET A 54 3.59 -6.59 3.14
CA MET A 54 3.64 -8.05 3.14
C MET A 54 2.61 -8.66 4.10
N VAL A 55 2.52 -8.14 5.33
CA VAL A 55 1.54 -8.60 6.33
C VAL A 55 0.11 -8.40 5.81
N TRP A 56 -0.20 -7.18 5.36
CA TRP A 56 -1.53 -6.84 4.85
C TRP A 56 -1.94 -7.73 3.67
N PHE A 57 -1.03 -7.93 2.71
CA PHE A 57 -1.33 -8.79 1.56
C PHE A 57 -1.55 -10.25 1.99
N GLY A 58 -0.79 -10.75 2.98
CA GLY A 58 -1.01 -12.07 3.57
C GLY A 58 -2.42 -12.23 4.16
N GLU A 59 -2.90 -11.23 4.89
CA GLU A 59 -4.26 -11.22 5.45
C GLU A 59 -5.34 -11.19 4.37
N VAL A 60 -5.18 -10.34 3.36
CA VAL A 60 -6.10 -10.26 2.21
C VAL A 60 -6.13 -11.59 1.45
N TRP A 61 -4.97 -12.20 1.23
CA TRP A 61 -4.87 -13.50 0.57
C TRP A 61 -5.57 -14.60 1.36
N ALA A 62 -5.38 -14.63 2.68
CA ALA A 62 -6.07 -15.57 3.56
C ALA A 62 -7.59 -15.36 3.53
N ALA A 63 -8.07 -14.12 3.63
CA ALA A 63 -9.49 -13.77 3.58
C ALA A 63 -10.16 -14.15 2.25
N PHE A 64 -9.42 -14.09 1.14
CA PHE A 64 -9.87 -14.54 -0.18
C PHE A 64 -9.98 -16.08 -0.31
N GLY A 65 -9.53 -16.82 0.71
CA GLY A 65 -9.41 -18.29 0.67
C GLY A 65 -8.20 -18.75 -0.15
N GLY A 66 -7.18 -17.90 -0.27
CA GLY A 66 -5.96 -18.17 -1.02
C GLY A 66 -5.23 -19.44 -0.57
N MET A 67 -5.29 -19.77 0.72
CA MET A 67 -4.74 -21.01 1.29
C MET A 67 -5.39 -22.28 0.73
N GLY A 68 -6.62 -22.19 0.20
CA GLY A 68 -7.33 -23.30 -0.44
C GLY A 68 -7.12 -23.36 -1.96
N ARG A 69 -6.33 -22.45 -2.53
CA ARG A 69 -6.13 -22.34 -3.99
C ARG A 69 -4.69 -22.68 -4.33
N ARG A 70 -4.50 -23.57 -5.30
CA ARG A 70 -3.17 -23.87 -5.88
C ARG A 70 -2.73 -22.78 -6.87
N LEU A 71 -2.69 -21.55 -6.40
CA LEU A 71 -2.14 -20.43 -7.16
C LEU A 71 -0.76 -20.10 -6.60
N PRO A 72 0.31 -20.18 -7.41
CA PRO A 72 1.63 -19.78 -6.96
C PRO A 72 1.63 -18.27 -6.73
N VAL A 73 1.95 -17.86 -5.50
CA VAL A 73 2.02 -16.45 -5.11
C VAL A 73 3.38 -16.19 -4.49
N THR A 74 4.10 -15.23 -5.06
CA THR A 74 5.38 -14.74 -4.53
C THR A 74 5.18 -13.31 -4.08
N MET A 75 5.54 -13.02 -2.83
CA MET A 75 5.63 -11.65 -2.31
C MET A 75 7.11 -11.25 -2.30
N ALA A 76 7.44 -10.10 -2.87
CA ALA A 76 8.79 -9.58 -2.90
C ALA A 76 8.78 -8.08 -2.58
N GLY A 77 9.70 -7.65 -1.73
CA GLY A 77 10.06 -6.25 -1.53
C GLY A 77 11.28 -5.88 -2.39
N GLU A 78 11.63 -4.60 -2.42
CA GLU A 78 12.86 -4.14 -3.06
C GLU A 78 14.09 -4.53 -2.21
N ASP A 79 15.19 -4.90 -2.88
CA ASP A 79 16.39 -5.42 -2.23
C ASP A 79 16.97 -4.42 -1.23
N GLY A 80 17.14 -4.89 0.02
CA GLY A 80 17.62 -4.06 1.13
C GLY A 80 16.52 -3.36 1.92
N PHE A 81 15.23 -3.61 1.60
CA PHE A 81 14.11 -3.14 2.39
C PHE A 81 13.26 -4.30 2.97
N GLY A 82 12.89 -4.16 4.24
CA GLY A 82 12.08 -5.11 5.01
C GLY A 82 12.92 -5.95 5.98
N LEU A 83 12.34 -6.34 7.12
CA LEU A 83 13.02 -7.17 8.13
C LEU A 83 12.83 -8.67 7.89
N THR A 84 11.91 -9.03 6.98
CA THR A 84 11.51 -10.43 6.73
C THR A 84 11.96 -10.87 5.33
N PRO A 85 12.74 -11.97 5.18
CA PRO A 85 12.97 -12.57 3.86
C PRO A 85 11.62 -12.92 3.20
N PRO A 86 11.55 -13.01 1.86
CA PRO A 86 10.28 -13.20 1.15
C PRO A 86 9.51 -14.38 1.73
N LEU A 87 8.31 -14.09 2.24
CA LEU A 87 7.37 -15.11 2.70
C LEU A 87 6.91 -15.89 1.48
N SER A 88 7.45 -17.09 1.28
CA SER A 88 6.79 -18.11 0.47
C SER A 88 5.61 -18.63 1.30
N PRO A 89 4.36 -18.36 0.93
CA PRO A 89 3.25 -19.15 1.46
C PRO A 89 3.47 -20.57 0.89
N GLY A 90 3.78 -21.52 1.75
CA GLY A 90 4.36 -22.82 1.38
C GLY A 90 3.62 -23.68 0.35
N ASP A 91 4.33 -24.72 -0.09
CA ASP A 91 3.88 -25.86 -0.91
C ASP A 91 2.64 -26.59 -0.37
#